data_AF-A0A4Y2VX52-F1
#
_entry.id   AF-A0A4Y2VX52-F1
#
_cell.length_a   1.000
_cell.length_b   1.000
_cell.length_c   1.000
_cell.angle_alpha   90.00
_cell.angle_beta   90.00
_cell.angle_gamma   90.00
#
_symmetry.space_group_name_H-M   'P 1'
#
loop_
_entity.id
_entity.type
_entity.pdbx_description
1 polymer ?
#
loop_
_entity_poly.entity_id
_entity_poly.type
_entity_poly.pdbx_seq_one_letter_code
_entity_poly.pdbx_strand_id
1 'polypeptide(L)'
;MARQIRRNKLNKIIDDKISFECEKRIQPWKTLKIDWNYYMEEMKGLMIFTDGSKMDGRVGCAFVVFYNKTELDYRKFRLNDSSTVFMAEVIAIQQAVQYVKANDLGQVNIISDSMSALMALSAVEEARDIINNIKEDIKEYKGKITLTWIRAHMGNFGMNVQIN
;
A
#
# COMPACT_ATOMS: atom_id res chain seq x y z
N MET A 1 -18.19 12.35 18.67
CA MET A 1 -18.17 13.47 17.69
C MET A 1 -16.78 13.77 17.09
N ALA A 2 -15.66 13.48 17.78
CA ALA A 2 -14.30 13.77 17.27
C ALA A 2 -13.76 12.85 16.14
N ARG A 3 -14.31 11.63 15.97
CA ARG A 3 -13.85 10.67 14.94
C ARG A 3 -14.20 11.10 13.51
N GLN A 4 -15.32 11.78 13.31
CA GLN A 4 -15.77 12.25 11.98
C GLN A 4 -14.90 13.42 11.48
N ILE A 5 -14.57 14.35 12.38
CA ILE A 5 -13.77 15.54 12.07
C ILE A 5 -12.34 15.16 11.68
N ARG A 6 -11.72 14.20 12.39
CA ARG A 6 -10.37 13.68 12.04
C ARG A 6 -10.35 12.98 10.68
N ARG A 7 -11.36 12.16 10.35
CA ARG A 7 -11.46 11.48 9.04
C ARG A 7 -11.59 12.48 7.89
N ASN A 8 -12.47 13.48 8.03
CA ASN A 8 -12.64 14.50 6.99
C ASN A 8 -11.38 15.36 6.81
N LYS A 9 -10.64 15.64 7.90
CA LYS A 9 -9.37 16.34 7.84
C LYS A 9 -8.25 15.50 7.22
N LEU A 10 -8.21 14.18 7.49
CA LEU A 10 -7.28 13.25 6.84
C LEU A 10 -7.54 13.14 5.34
N ASN A 11 -8.80 12.95 4.93
CA ASN A 11 -9.15 12.83 3.51
C ASN A 11 -8.80 14.11 2.74
N LYS A 12 -9.08 15.29 3.32
CA LYS A 12 -8.71 16.57 2.72
C LYS A 12 -7.19 16.77 2.61
N ILE A 13 -6.40 16.19 3.53
CA ILE A 13 -4.93 16.21 3.48
C ILE A 13 -4.40 15.23 2.42
N ILE A 14 -5.07 14.09 2.22
CA ILE A 14 -4.71 13.11 1.17
C ILE A 14 -4.95 13.71 -0.22
N ASP A 15 -6.07 14.40 -0.42
CA ASP A 15 -6.42 15.06 -1.70
C ASP A 15 -5.47 16.22 -2.06
N ASP A 16 -5.04 17.03 -1.09
CA ASP A 16 -4.22 18.23 -1.34
C ASP A 16 -2.70 17.98 -1.35
N LYS A 17 -2.19 16.81 -0.92
CA LYS A 17 -0.73 16.60 -0.71
C LYS A 17 -0.05 15.48 -1.49
N ILE A 18 -0.76 14.54 -2.09
CA ILE A 18 -0.08 13.49 -2.86
C ILE A 18 0.15 13.98 -4.30
N SER A 19 1.15 14.85 -4.46
CA SER A 19 1.70 15.13 -5.80
C SER A 19 2.53 13.91 -6.23
N PHE A 20 1.90 13.02 -6.98
CA PHE A 20 2.55 11.87 -7.60
C PHE A 20 3.57 12.28 -8.68
N GLU A 21 3.46 13.52 -9.14
CA GLU A 21 4.30 14.15 -10.17
C GLU A 21 5.56 14.81 -9.58
N CYS A 22 5.74 14.77 -8.24
CA CYS A 22 6.95 15.31 -7.64
C CYS A 22 8.12 14.34 -7.83
N GLU A 23 8.99 14.70 -8.78
CA GLU A 23 10.22 13.99 -9.09
C GLU A 23 11.43 14.71 -8.50
N LYS A 24 12.30 13.96 -7.82
CA LYS A 24 13.57 14.48 -7.30
C LYS A 24 14.75 13.77 -7.93
N ARG A 25 15.82 14.52 -8.21
CA ARG A 25 17.10 13.95 -8.61
C ARG A 25 17.78 13.31 -7.39
N ILE A 26 17.68 11.98 -7.29
CA ILE A 26 18.32 11.21 -6.22
C ILE A 26 19.75 10.88 -6.62
N GLN A 27 20.67 11.05 -5.67
CA GLN A 27 22.06 10.67 -5.87
C GLN A 27 22.21 9.13 -5.86
N PRO A 28 23.01 8.52 -6.75
CA PRO A 28 23.09 7.06 -6.89
C PRO A 28 23.44 6.31 -5.60
N TRP A 29 24.13 6.92 -4.65
CA TRP A 29 24.51 6.29 -3.38
C TRP A 29 23.45 6.37 -2.27
N LYS A 30 22.30 7.01 -2.54
CA LYS A 30 21.16 7.09 -1.61
C LYS A 30 19.98 6.21 -2.02
N THR A 31 20.10 5.44 -3.10
CA THR A 31 19.02 4.62 -3.62
C THR A 31 18.72 3.43 -2.71
N LEU A 32 17.43 3.09 -2.64
CA LEU A 32 16.91 1.96 -1.89
C LEU A 32 16.17 1.02 -2.84
N LYS A 33 16.38 -0.27 -2.63
CA LYS A 33 15.68 -1.35 -3.31
C LYS A 33 14.93 -2.16 -2.26
N ILE A 34 13.64 -2.37 -2.50
CA ILE A 34 12.83 -3.29 -1.71
C ILE A 34 12.53 -4.52 -2.56
N ASP A 35 13.01 -5.68 -2.11
CA ASP A 35 12.70 -6.95 -2.75
C ASP A 35 11.29 -7.41 -2.36
N TRP A 36 10.68 -8.22 -3.22
CA TRP A 36 9.39 -8.85 -2.97
C TRP A 36 9.44 -10.34 -3.28
N ASN A 37 8.60 -11.11 -2.59
CA ASN A 37 8.48 -12.56 -2.78
C ASN A 37 7.25 -12.91 -3.62
N TYR A 38 7.18 -14.13 -4.15
CA TYR A 38 5.95 -14.67 -4.74
C TYR A 38 5.16 -15.46 -3.68
N TYR A 39 3.87 -15.18 -3.53
CA TYR A 39 3.03 -15.84 -2.52
C TYR A 39 2.76 -17.30 -2.91
N MET A 40 3.18 -18.24 -2.07
CA MET A 40 2.95 -19.69 -2.23
C MET A 40 2.49 -20.39 -0.94
N GLU A 41 2.26 -19.65 0.16
CA GLU A 41 2.02 -20.21 1.50
C GLU A 41 0.57 -20.04 2.00
N GLU A 42 0.22 -20.79 3.06
CA GLU A 42 -1.03 -20.60 3.80
C GLU A 42 -1.04 -19.25 4.53
N MET A 43 -2.24 -18.67 4.69
CA MET A 43 -2.47 -17.48 5.50
C MET A 43 -2.04 -17.69 6.96
N LYS A 44 -0.80 -17.33 7.29
CA LYS A 44 -0.20 -17.47 8.62
C LYS A 44 0.48 -16.17 9.06
N GLY A 45 0.28 -15.81 10.33
CA GLY A 45 0.79 -14.57 10.90
C GLY A 45 -0.01 -13.35 10.45
N LEU A 46 0.57 -12.16 10.62
CA LEU A 46 -0.08 -10.90 10.25
C LEU A 46 0.16 -10.57 8.78
N MET A 47 -0.93 -10.43 8.03
CA MET A 47 -0.92 -10.11 6.61
C MET A 47 -1.81 -8.92 6.34
N ILE A 48 -1.40 -8.06 5.41
CA ILE A 48 -2.20 -6.96 4.93
C ILE A 48 -2.33 -7.09 3.42
N PHE A 49 -3.56 -7.27 2.94
CA PHE A 49 -3.86 -7.26 1.51
C PHE A 49 -4.17 -5.84 1.08
N THR A 50 -3.66 -5.42 -0.07
CA THR A 50 -3.87 -4.10 -0.63
C THR A 50 -4.51 -4.21 -2.02
N ASP A 51 -5.40 -3.28 -2.34
CA ASP A 51 -6.04 -3.21 -3.65
C ASP A 51 -6.29 -1.74 -4.06
N GLY A 52 -6.07 -1.42 -5.32
CA GLY A 52 -6.31 -0.13 -5.94
C GLY A 52 -7.27 -0.26 -7.12
N SER A 53 -8.45 0.36 -7.04
CA SER A 53 -9.49 0.20 -8.05
C SER A 53 -9.83 1.51 -8.77
N LYS A 54 -10.25 1.39 -10.03
CA LYS A 54 -10.89 2.46 -10.79
C LYS A 54 -12.15 1.93 -11.47
N MET A 55 -13.31 2.49 -11.13
CA MET A 55 -14.62 2.09 -11.66
C MET A 55 -15.46 3.33 -11.93
N ASP A 56 -16.09 3.41 -13.10
CA ASP A 56 -16.98 4.52 -13.50
C ASP A 56 -16.38 5.92 -13.27
N GLY A 57 -15.08 6.07 -13.60
CA GLY A 57 -14.34 7.32 -13.42
C GLY A 57 -13.93 7.63 -11.98
N ARG A 58 -14.35 6.82 -11.00
CA ARG A 58 -13.99 6.94 -9.58
C ARG A 58 -12.79 6.07 -9.27
N VAL A 59 -11.89 6.58 -8.44
CA VAL A 59 -10.63 5.91 -8.06
C VAL A 59 -10.57 5.79 -6.55
N GLY A 60 -10.21 4.60 -6.06
CA GLY A 60 -10.04 4.35 -4.64
C GLY A 60 -8.97 3.32 -4.37
N CYS A 61 -8.55 3.22 -3.13
CA CYS A 61 -7.69 2.15 -2.66
C CYS A 61 -8.14 1.65 -1.30
N ALA A 62 -7.75 0.44 -0.94
CA ALA A 62 -7.99 -0.11 0.37
C ALA A 62 -6.87 -1.05 0.81
N PHE A 63 -6.92 -1.36 2.11
CA PHE A 63 -6.24 -2.51 2.64
C PHE A 63 -7.11 -3.25 3.66
N VAL A 64 -6.83 -4.54 3.83
CA VAL A 64 -7.48 -5.42 4.82
C VAL A 64 -6.41 -6.16 5.61
N VAL A 65 -6.54 -6.16 6.93
CA VAL A 65 -5.60 -6.76 7.88
C VAL A 65 -6.14 -8.11 8.33
N PHE A 66 -5.34 -9.15 8.17
CA PHE A 66 -5.63 -10.50 8.63
C PHE A 66 -4.59 -10.95 9.65
N TYR A 67 -5.02 -11.69 10.66
CA TYR A 67 -4.14 -12.56 11.45
C TYR A 67 -4.56 -14.01 11.22
N ASN A 68 -3.67 -14.78 10.63
CA ASN A 68 -4.00 -16.08 10.03
C ASN A 68 -5.20 -15.92 9.08
N LYS A 69 -6.34 -16.56 9.37
CA LYS A 69 -7.55 -16.55 8.52
C LYS A 69 -8.64 -15.60 9.04
N THR A 70 -8.35 -14.82 10.07
CA THR A 70 -9.32 -13.92 10.71
C THR A 70 -9.04 -12.49 10.30
N GLU A 71 -10.04 -11.84 9.68
CA GLU A 71 -10.00 -10.41 9.42
C GLU A 71 -10.03 -9.64 10.74
N LEU A 72 -9.11 -8.68 10.90
CA LEU A 72 -8.98 -7.85 12.09
C LEU A 72 -9.45 -6.41 11.87
N ASP A 73 -9.12 -5.83 10.72
CA ASP A 73 -9.46 -4.44 10.39
C ASP A 73 -9.37 -4.20 8.88
N TYR A 74 -9.98 -3.13 8.40
CA TYR A 74 -9.83 -2.66 7.01
C TYR A 74 -9.96 -1.14 6.91
N ARG A 75 -9.39 -0.57 5.86
CA ARG A 75 -9.55 0.85 5.53
C ARG A 75 -9.72 1.03 4.03
N LYS A 76 -10.66 1.89 3.63
CA LYS A 76 -10.88 2.33 2.25
C LYS A 76 -10.65 3.83 2.16
N PHE A 77 -10.07 4.28 1.05
CA PHE A 77 -9.75 5.68 0.79
C PHE A 77 -10.22 6.06 -0.62
N ARG A 78 -10.85 7.23 -0.72
CA ARG A 78 -11.19 7.84 -1.99
C ARG A 78 -10.00 8.67 -2.47
N LEU A 79 -9.64 8.52 -3.73
CA LEU A 79 -8.58 9.30 -4.38
C LEU A 79 -9.20 10.25 -5.41
N ASN A 80 -8.40 11.14 -6.00
CA ASN A 80 -8.84 11.96 -7.13
C ASN A 80 -9.27 11.08 -8.33
N ASP A 81 -10.36 11.44 -9.00
CA ASP A 81 -10.95 10.77 -10.18
C ASP A 81 -9.97 10.71 -11.36
N SER A 82 -9.05 11.68 -11.42
CA SER A 82 -7.96 11.71 -12.40
C SER A 82 -6.85 10.69 -12.11
N SER A 83 -6.78 10.14 -10.90
CA SER A 83 -5.75 9.16 -10.52
C SER A 83 -5.80 7.91 -11.42
N THR A 84 -4.64 7.30 -11.62
CA THR A 84 -4.53 6.02 -12.33
C THR A 84 -4.69 4.85 -11.36
N VAL A 85 -5.01 3.66 -11.88
CA VAL A 85 -5.01 2.41 -11.10
C VAL A 85 -3.63 2.19 -10.47
N PHE A 86 -2.55 2.43 -11.20
CA PHE A 86 -1.19 2.33 -10.67
C PHE A 86 -0.96 3.23 -9.44
N MET A 87 -1.42 4.48 -9.48
CA MET A 87 -1.33 5.38 -8.33
C MET A 87 -2.15 4.85 -7.14
N ALA A 88 -3.35 4.33 -7.40
CA ALA A 88 -4.19 3.75 -6.37
C ALA A 88 -3.51 2.57 -5.66
N GLU A 89 -2.89 1.68 -6.42
CA GLU A 89 -2.13 0.52 -5.91
C GLU A 89 -0.94 0.94 -5.03
N VAL A 90 -0.14 1.89 -5.51
CA VAL A 90 1.00 2.40 -4.73
C VAL A 90 0.52 3.10 -3.45
N ILE A 91 -0.59 3.85 -3.50
CA ILE A 91 -1.17 4.48 -2.31
C ILE A 91 -1.74 3.42 -1.36
N ALA A 92 -2.34 2.34 -1.87
CA ALA A 92 -2.81 1.22 -1.05
C ALA A 92 -1.66 0.65 -0.19
N ILE A 93 -0.51 0.40 -0.82
CA ILE A 93 0.72 -0.05 -0.13
C ILE A 93 1.21 1.00 0.86
N GLN A 94 1.22 2.28 0.48
CA GLN A 94 1.61 3.36 1.39
C GLN A 94 0.73 3.38 2.65
N GLN A 95 -0.59 3.32 2.49
CA GLN A 95 -1.52 3.32 3.61
C GLN A 95 -1.33 2.09 4.51
N ALA A 96 -1.05 0.93 3.93
CA ALA A 96 -0.71 -0.28 4.68
C ALA A 96 0.59 -0.11 5.49
N VAL A 97 1.67 0.40 4.89
CA VAL A 97 2.96 0.66 5.59
C VAL A 97 2.77 1.65 6.74
N GLN A 98 2.03 2.74 6.50
CA GLN A 98 1.73 3.74 7.53
C GLN A 98 0.90 3.15 8.67
N TYR A 99 -0.06 2.28 8.35
CA TYR A 99 -0.82 1.55 9.37
C TYR A 99 0.07 0.63 10.21
N VAL A 100 1.01 -0.10 9.59
CA VAL A 100 1.97 -0.95 10.31
C VAL A 100 2.83 -0.12 11.26
N LYS A 101 3.40 0.99 10.78
CA LYS A 101 4.24 1.89 11.59
C LYS A 101 3.47 2.49 12.76
N ALA A 102 2.24 2.97 12.50
CA ALA A 102 1.43 3.64 13.52
C ALA A 102 0.95 2.71 14.65
N ASN A 103 0.82 1.42 14.38
CA ASN A 103 0.35 0.43 15.37
C ASN A 103 1.47 -0.50 15.88
N ASP A 104 2.71 -0.31 15.42
CA ASP A 104 3.88 -1.11 15.76
C ASP A 104 3.64 -2.63 15.73
N LEU A 105 3.19 -3.13 14.58
CA LEU A 105 2.67 -4.50 14.43
C LEU A 105 3.74 -5.62 14.41
N GLY A 106 5.02 -5.30 14.57
CA GLY A 106 6.12 -6.26 14.58
C GLY A 106 6.45 -6.80 13.18
N GLN A 107 6.11 -8.06 12.90
CA GLN A 107 6.37 -8.68 11.59
C GLN A 107 5.09 -8.78 10.77
N VAL A 108 5.10 -8.17 9.58
CA VAL A 108 3.93 -8.07 8.70
C VAL A 108 4.31 -8.40 7.27
N ASN A 109 3.44 -9.16 6.59
CA ASN A 109 3.51 -9.36 5.15
C ASN A 109 2.46 -8.49 4.44
N ILE A 110 2.89 -7.54 3.61
CA ILE A 110 2.00 -6.75 2.76
C ILE A 110 1.91 -7.46 1.41
N ILE A 111 0.70 -7.82 1.02
CA ILE A 111 0.40 -8.63 -0.16
C ILE A 111 -0.36 -7.75 -1.16
N SER A 112 0.18 -7.63 -2.37
CA SER A 112 -0.43 -6.87 -3.47
C SER A 112 -0.44 -7.73 -4.73
N ASP A 113 -1.49 -7.61 -5.53
CA ASP A 113 -1.55 -8.21 -6.86
C ASP A 113 -1.00 -7.30 -7.97
N SER A 114 -0.70 -6.04 -7.64
CA SER A 114 -0.07 -5.07 -8.53
C SER A 114 1.43 -5.31 -8.69
N MET A 115 1.78 -6.17 -9.64
CA MET A 115 3.18 -6.38 -10.04
C MET A 115 3.87 -5.06 -10.41
N SER A 116 3.14 -4.13 -11.04
CA SER A 116 3.67 -2.80 -11.39
C SER A 116 4.07 -1.98 -10.17
N ALA A 117 3.26 -1.97 -9.10
CA ALA A 117 3.59 -1.21 -7.90
C ALA A 117 4.80 -1.80 -7.17
N LEU A 118 4.87 -3.14 -7.09
CA LEU A 118 6.00 -3.85 -6.49
C LEU A 118 7.29 -3.68 -7.30
N MET A 119 7.21 -3.69 -8.63
CA MET A 119 8.36 -3.41 -9.50
C MET A 119 8.90 -1.99 -9.27
N ALA A 120 8.02 -1.00 -9.12
CA ALA A 120 8.44 0.38 -8.85
C ALA A 120 9.13 0.52 -7.47
N LEU A 121 8.65 -0.21 -6.46
CA LEU A 121 9.32 -0.31 -5.14
C LEU A 121 10.65 -1.07 -5.18
N SER A 122 10.85 -1.95 -6.18
CA SER A 122 12.11 -2.66 -6.39
C SER A 122 13.12 -1.90 -7.28
N ALA A 123 12.68 -0.86 -7.98
CA ALA A 123 13.53 -0.07 -8.86
C ALA A 123 14.60 0.66 -8.03
N VAL A 124 15.87 0.56 -8.43
CA VAL A 124 16.96 1.26 -7.73
C VAL A 124 16.84 2.76 -7.95
N GLU A 125 16.66 3.17 -9.21
CA GLU A 125 16.45 4.55 -9.62
C GLU A 125 14.95 4.81 -9.77
N GLU A 126 14.38 5.52 -8.81
CA GLU A 126 12.97 5.91 -8.84
C GLU A 126 12.89 7.42 -8.59
N ALA A 127 12.24 8.15 -9.51
CA ALA A 127 12.14 9.60 -9.44
C ALA A 127 11.02 10.06 -8.50
N ARG A 128 9.94 9.26 -8.39
CA ARG A 128 8.72 9.64 -7.68
C ARG A 128 8.90 9.60 -6.18
N ASP A 129 8.71 10.75 -5.53
CA ASP A 129 8.87 10.92 -4.08
C ASP A 129 8.02 9.93 -3.27
N ILE A 130 6.78 9.67 -3.68
CA ILE A 130 5.89 8.78 -2.93
C ILE A 130 6.48 7.37 -2.80
N ILE A 131 7.09 6.84 -3.85
CA ILE A 131 7.66 5.49 -3.85
C ILE A 131 8.91 5.48 -2.96
N ASN A 132 9.77 6.49 -3.06
CA ASN A 132 10.95 6.59 -2.21
C ASN A 132 10.60 6.76 -0.73
N ASN A 133 9.57 7.54 -0.41
CA ASN A 133 9.05 7.66 0.96
C ASN A 133 8.56 6.30 1.48
N ILE A 134 7.85 5.50 0.67
CA ILE A 134 7.44 4.14 1.08
C ILE A 134 8.67 3.27 1.36
N LYS A 135 9.71 3.33 0.53
CA LYS A 135 10.95 2.56 0.75
C LYS A 135 11.66 2.97 2.04
N GLU A 136 11.77 4.27 2.28
CA GLU A 136 12.33 4.83 3.52
C GLU A 136 11.50 4.40 4.73
N ASP A 137 10.18 4.50 4.65
CA ASP A 137 9.26 4.08 5.70
C ASP A 137 9.43 2.60 6.06
N ILE A 138 9.56 1.73 5.06
CA ILE A 138 9.82 0.30 5.24
C ILE A 138 11.18 0.07 5.90
N LYS A 139 12.22 0.80 5.47
CA LYS A 139 13.59 0.65 5.98
C LYS A 139 13.74 1.13 7.42
N GLU A 140 13.09 2.23 7.78
CA GLU A 140 13.17 2.84 9.11
C GLU A 140 12.33 2.11 10.16
N TYR A 141 11.39 1.27 9.73
CA TYR A 141 10.55 0.52 10.64
C TYR A 141 11.37 -0.50 11.43
N LYS A 142 11.25 -0.47 12.76
CA LYS A 142 12.03 -1.35 13.67
C LYS A 142 11.61 -2.83 13.57
N GLY A 143 10.37 -3.08 13.18
CA GLY A 143 9.87 -4.42 12.90
C GLY A 143 10.30 -4.90 11.51
N LYS A 144 9.54 -5.84 10.94
CA LYS A 144 9.82 -6.38 9.60
C LYS A 144 8.59 -6.28 8.72
N ILE A 145 8.67 -5.45 7.68
CA ILE A 145 7.69 -5.43 6.60
C ILE A 145 8.27 -6.21 5.42
N THR A 146 7.54 -7.22 4.96
CA THR A 146 7.85 -7.96 3.73
C THR A 146 6.81 -7.62 2.68
N LEU A 147 7.25 -7.38 1.44
CA LEU A 147 6.33 -7.22 0.31
C LEU A 147 6.22 -8.55 -0.43
N THR A 148 5.00 -8.93 -0.80
CA THR A 148 4.75 -10.17 -1.51
C THR A 148 3.77 -9.94 -2.65
N TRP A 149 4.12 -10.42 -3.84
CA TRP A 149 3.24 -10.45 -4.99
C TRP A 149 2.34 -11.67 -4.96
N ILE A 150 1.05 -11.48 -5.24
CA ILE A 150 0.10 -12.57 -5.52
C ILE A 150 -0.49 -12.38 -6.91
N ARG A 151 -0.80 -13.47 -7.61
CA ARG A 151 -1.51 -13.36 -8.87
C ARG A 151 -2.98 -13.04 -8.60
N ALA A 152 -3.51 -12.01 -9.28
CA ALA A 152 -4.93 -11.71 -9.28
C ALA A 152 -5.75 -12.98 -9.62
N HIS A 153 -6.82 -13.22 -8.86
CA HIS A 153 -7.73 -14.36 -9.00
C HIS A 153 -7.21 -15.76 -8.59
N MET A 154 -6.02 -15.89 -7.96
CA MET A 154 -5.49 -17.18 -7.46
C MET A 154 -5.92 -17.56 -6.03
N GLY A 155 -7.07 -17.08 -5.53
CA GLY A 155 -7.60 -17.64 -4.30
C GLY A 155 -8.92 -17.04 -3.82
N ASN A 156 -9.87 -17.93 -3.51
CA ASN A 156 -11.07 -17.67 -2.71
C ASN A 156 -10.77 -17.19 -1.26
N PHE A 157 -9.54 -16.76 -0.98
CA PHE A 157 -9.06 -16.25 0.29
C PHE A 157 -9.03 -14.73 0.24
N GLY A 158 -10.15 -14.09 0.54
CA GLY A 158 -10.20 -12.66 0.86
C GLY A 158 -10.07 -11.67 -0.30
N MET A 159 -9.63 -12.05 -1.51
CA MET A 159 -9.63 -11.15 -2.69
C MET A 159 -11.04 -10.80 -3.21
N ASN A 160 -12.10 -11.43 -2.69
CA ASN A 160 -13.48 -11.01 -2.96
C ASN A 160 -13.89 -9.76 -2.15
N VAL A 161 -12.96 -9.09 -1.46
CA VAL A 161 -13.14 -7.67 -1.13
C VAL A 161 -12.82 -6.87 -2.39
N GLN A 162 -13.59 -7.08 -3.45
CA GLN A 162 -13.77 -6.06 -4.48
C GLN A 162 -14.35 -4.86 -3.75
N ILE A 163 -13.48 -3.90 -3.48
CA ILE A 163 -13.84 -2.57 -3.00
C ILE A 163 -14.49 -1.82 -4.18
N ASN A 164 -15.68 -2.29 -4.58
CA ASN A 164 -16.67 -1.49 -5.28
C ASN A 164 -17.27 -0.47 -4.29
#